data_AF-A0A930KTB5-F1
#
_entry.id   AF-A0A930KTB5-F1
#
_cell.length_a   1.000
_cell.length_b   1.000
_cell.length_c   1.000
_cell.angle_alpha   90.00
_cell.angle_beta   90.00
_cell.angle_gamma   90.00
#
_symmetry.space_group_name_H-M   'P 1'
#
loop_
_entity.id
_entity.type
_entity.pdbx_description
1 polymer ?
#
loop_
_entity_poly.entity_id
_entity_poly.type
_entity_poly.pdbx_seq_one_letter_code
_entity_poly.pdbx_strand_id
1 'polypeptide(L)' 'MKAPHEQETTAFISWFRRGHPSGDAQVASVGGKGANLITMHRAGLNVPPGFCVTTDAYRAAVAPIAEDII' A
#
# COMPACT_ATOMS: atom_id res chain seq x y z
N MET A 1 -4.92 -23.22 2.12
CA MET A 1 -5.07 -22.69 3.49
C MET A 1 -3.79 -21.92 3.81
N LYS A 2 -3.75 -20.60 3.56
CA LYS A 2 -2.52 -19.81 3.69
C LYS A 2 -2.37 -19.36 5.15
N ALA A 3 -1.19 -19.51 5.73
CA ALA A 3 -0.93 -19.25 7.14
C ALA A 3 -1.27 -17.80 7.54
N PRO A 4 -1.78 -17.56 8.76
CA PRO A 4 -2.28 -16.25 9.20
C PRO A 4 -1.24 -15.12 9.14
N HIS A 5 0.06 -15.42 9.30
CA HIS A 5 1.14 -14.42 9.24
C HIS A 5 1.45 -13.94 7.82
N GLU A 6 1.04 -14.68 6.78
CA GLU A 6 1.40 -14.41 5.40
C GLU A 6 0.38 -13.51 4.67
N GLN A 7 -0.71 -13.17 5.37
CA GLN A 7 -1.72 -12.20 4.92
C GLN A 7 -1.43 -10.81 5.51
N GLU A 8 -0.89 -10.74 6.73
CA GLU A 8 -0.66 -9.50 7.49
C GLU A 8 0.43 -8.61 6.88
N THR A 9 1.48 -9.20 6.29
CA THR A 9 2.54 -8.41 5.59
C THR A 9 2.05 -7.80 4.27
N THR A 10 1.04 -8.38 3.62
CA THR A 10 0.44 -7.84 2.38
C THR A 10 -0.42 -6.60 2.63
N ALA A 11 -0.80 -6.33 3.89
CA ALA A 11 -1.62 -5.17 4.25
C ALA A 11 -0.82 -3.84 4.25
N PHE A 12 0.51 -3.91 4.38
CA PHE A 12 1.35 -2.72 4.52
C PHE A 12 1.97 -2.23 3.21
N ILE A 13 2.06 -3.09 2.20
CA ILE A 13 2.68 -2.75 0.93
C ILE A 13 1.72 -3.04 -0.23
N SER A 14 1.33 -1.97 -0.93
CA SER A 14 0.54 -2.02 -2.15
C SER A 14 1.47 -2.02 -3.37
N TRP A 15 1.72 -3.19 -3.96
CA TRP A 15 2.60 -3.35 -5.13
C TRP A 15 1.88 -3.05 -6.44
N PHE A 16 2.54 -2.32 -7.36
CA PHE A 16 2.08 -2.15 -8.74
C PHE A 16 3.20 -2.51 -9.72
N ARG A 17 3.12 -3.72 -10.27
CA ARG A 17 4.04 -4.24 -11.29
C ARG A 17 3.36 -5.32 -12.11
N ARG A 18 3.87 -5.57 -13.31
CA ARG A 18 3.42 -6.69 -14.14
C ARG A 18 3.63 -8.02 -13.43
N GLY A 19 2.65 -8.92 -13.52
CA GLY A 19 2.71 -10.26 -12.91
C GLY A 19 2.42 -10.32 -11.40
N HIS A 20 2.06 -9.19 -10.77
CA HIS A 20 1.60 -9.15 -9.37
C HIS A 20 0.12 -8.74 -9.32
N PRO A 21 -0.68 -9.21 -8.34
CA PRO A 21 -2.00 -8.63 -8.08
C PRO A 21 -1.90 -7.12 -8.02
N SER A 22 -2.71 -6.43 -8.82
CA SER A 22 -2.66 -4.99 -8.93
C SER A 22 -2.95 -4.35 -7.57
N GLY A 23 -1.99 -3.63 -6.99
CA GLY A 23 -2.10 -2.99 -5.68
C GLY A 23 -3.28 -2.02 -5.58
N ASP A 24 -3.78 -1.80 -4.37
CA ASP A 24 -4.94 -0.93 -4.11
C ASP A 24 -4.67 0.53 -4.51
N ALA A 25 -5.59 1.10 -5.29
CA ALA A 25 -5.56 2.49 -5.76
C ALA A 25 -6.48 3.42 -4.96
N GLN A 26 -7.07 2.94 -3.86
CA GLN A 26 -7.90 3.79 -3.01
C GLN A 26 -7.06 4.83 -2.28
N VAL A 27 -7.51 6.09 -2.33
CA VAL A 27 -6.88 7.21 -1.62
C VAL A 27 -6.78 6.94 -0.12
N ALA A 28 -7.77 6.26 0.46
CA ALA A 28 -7.76 5.87 1.87
C ALA A 28 -6.57 4.94 2.22
N SER A 29 -6.14 4.10 1.28
CA SER A 29 -5.11 3.08 1.48
C SER A 29 -3.70 3.58 1.15
N VAL A 30 -3.53 4.34 0.06
CA VAL A 30 -2.20 4.72 -0.46
C VAL A 30 -2.01 6.24 -0.62
N GLY A 31 -2.98 7.04 -0.20
CA GLY A 31 -3.02 8.49 -0.42
C GLY A 31 -3.29 8.88 -1.88
N GLY A 32 -3.49 10.17 -2.14
CA GLY A 32 -3.84 10.68 -3.48
C GLY A 32 -2.76 10.47 -4.54
N LYS A 33 -1.48 10.55 -4.15
CA LYS A 33 -0.35 10.32 -5.07
C LYS A 33 -0.23 8.85 -5.46
N GLY A 34 -0.26 7.95 -4.48
CA GLY A 34 -0.20 6.50 -4.70
C GLY A 34 -1.37 6.03 -5.56
N ALA A 35 -2.58 6.51 -5.25
CA ALA A 35 -3.79 6.24 -6.02
C ALA A 35 -3.63 6.59 -7.51
N ASN A 36 -3.12 7.79 -7.81
CA ASN A 36 -2.88 8.23 -9.18
C ASN A 36 -1.79 7.40 -9.87
N LEU A 37 -0.64 7.14 -9.22
CA LEU A 37 0.44 6.35 -9.81
C LEU A 37 -0.02 4.93 -10.17
N ILE A 38 -0.74 4.27 -9.26
CA ILE A 38 -1.27 2.92 -9.47
C ILE A 38 -2.31 2.92 -10.59
N THR A 39 -3.19 3.93 -10.63
CA THR A 39 -4.20 4.07 -11.69
C THR A 39 -3.55 4.29 -13.06
N MET A 40 -2.55 5.16 -13.15
CA MET A 40 -1.80 5.40 -14.39
C MET A 40 -1.03 4.14 -14.84
N HIS A 41 -0.39 3.43 -13.92
CA HIS A 41 0.28 2.15 -14.22
C HIS A 41 -0.72 1.11 -14.76
N ARG A 42 -1.89 0.96 -14.11
CA ARG A 42 -2.97 0.06 -14.55
C ARG A 42 -3.55 0.44 -15.90
N ALA A 43 -3.60 1.74 -16.21
CA ALA A 43 -4.03 2.27 -17.51
C ALA A 43 -2.99 2.05 -18.62
N GLY A 44 -1.82 1.48 -18.32
CA GLY A 44 -0.77 1.21 -19.30
C GLY A 44 0.07 2.43 -19.68
N LEU A 45 -0.04 3.52 -18.93
CA LEU A 45 0.88 4.66 -19.07
C LEU A 45 2.28 4.25 -18.60
N ASN A 46 3.30 4.99 -19.07
CA ASN A 46 4.71 4.70 -18.77
C ASN A 46 5.08 5.08 -17.33
N VAL A 47 4.51 4.38 -16.36
CA VAL A 47 4.82 4.47 -14.94
C VAL A 47 5.70 3.27 -14.57
N PRO A 48 6.95 3.49 -14.11
CA PRO A 48 7.82 2.41 -13.67
C PRO A 48 7.16 1.55 -12.59
N PRO A 49 7.41 0.22 -12.55
CA PRO A 49 6.87 -0.63 -11.50
C PRO A 49 7.38 -0.20 -10.13
N GLY A 50 6.55 -0.34 -9.09
CA GLY A 50 6.89 0.10 -7.75
C GLY A 50 5.91 -0.40 -6.69
N PHE A 51 5.89 0.30 -5.55
CA PHE A 51 4.98 0.03 -4.45
C PHE A 51 4.63 1.30 -3.67
N CYS A 52 3.54 1.24 -2.92
CA CYS A 52 3.18 2.23 -1.92
C CYS A 52 3.16 1.58 -0.53
N VAL A 53 3.75 2.25 0.45
CA VAL A 53 3.52 1.94 1.87
C VAL A 53 2.14 2.46 2.24
N THR A 54 1.29 1.61 2.81
CA THR A 54 -0.12 1.96 3.05
C THR A 54 -0.29 2.89 4.25
N THR A 55 -1.44 3.55 4.32
CA THR A 55 -1.82 4.37 5.47
C THR A 55 -2.02 3.55 6.74
N ASP A 56 -2.40 2.27 6.62
CA ASP A 56 -2.45 1.34 7.76
C ASP A 56 -1.05 1.05 8.31
N ALA A 57 -0.05 0.88 7.43
CA ALA A 57 1.34 0.72 7.85
C ALA A 57 1.82 1.96 8.62
N TYR A 58 1.46 3.16 8.15
CA TYR A 58 1.74 4.40 8.88
C TYR A 58 1.06 4.44 10.24
N ARG A 59 -0.25 4.15 10.33
CA ARG A 59 -1.00 4.11 11.59
C ARG A 59 -0.38 3.15 12.61
N ALA A 60 -0.05 1.93 12.18
CA ALA A 60 0.59 0.94 13.02
C ALA A 60 1.96 1.41 13.52
N ALA A 61 2.75 2.09 12.67
CA ALA A 61 4.06 2.59 13.05
C ALA A 61 4.01 3.75 14.05
N VAL A 62 3.01 4.63 13.96
CA VAL A 62 2.91 5.82 14.83
C VAL A 62 2.06 5.62 16.07
N ALA A 63 1.20 4.59 16.14
CA ALA A 63 0.35 4.34 17.30
C ALA A 63 1.13 4.28 18.63
N PRO A 64 2.28 3.57 18.73
CA PRO A 64 3.06 3.56 19.97
C PRO A 64 3.61 4.94 20.35
N ILE A 65 4.01 5.74 19.36
CA ILE A 65 4.56 7.09 19.58
C ILE A 65 3.45 8.05 20.04
N ALA A 66 2.23 7.88 19.52
CA ALA A 66 1.09 8.71 19.89
C ALA A 66 0.61 8.44 21.32
N GLU A 67 0.74 7.20 21.80
CA GLU A 67 0.45 6.83 23.19
C GLU A 67 1.44 7.49 24.17
N ASP A 68 2.69 7.72 23.77
CA ASP A 68 3.71 8.38 24.61
C ASP A 68 3.54 9.92 24.69
N ILE A 69 2.66 10.52 23.88
CA ILE A 69 2.44 11.97 23.80
C ILE A 69 1.25 12.44 24.67
N ILE A 70 0.40 11.51 25.14
CA ILE A 70 -0.80 11.76 25.96
C ILE A 70 -0.52 11.35 27.41
#